data_AF-A0A928YZ79-F1
#
_entry.id   AF-A0A928YZ79-F1
#
_cell.length_a   1.000
_cell.length_b   1.000
_cell.length_c   1.000
_cell.angle_alpha   90.00
_cell.angle_beta   90.00
_cell.angle_gamma   90.00
#
_symmetry.space_group_name_H-M   'P 1'
#
loop_
_entity.id
_entity.type
_entity.pdbx_description
1 polymer ?
#
loop_
_entity_poly.entity_id
_entity_poly.type
_entity_poly.pdbx_seq_one_letter_code
_entity_poly.pdbx_strand_id
1 'polypeptide(L)'
;VEGLTVRMVALNSDYWGQSITVTGLLTGQDIFNALQGKDLGDGVLLPSVMLKQGELVFLDDMRVEDLEQKLNTSIFVVDGVDGLIRKFNE
;
A
#
# COMPACT_ATOMS: atom_id res chain seq x y z
N VAL A 1 -3.92 16.54 10.05
CA VAL A 1 -4.58 15.57 10.95
C VAL A 1 -3.81 15.58 12.25
N GLU A 2 -4.39 16.18 13.30
CA GLU A 2 -3.73 16.29 14.61
C GLU A 2 -3.62 14.89 15.24
N GLY A 3 -2.46 14.54 15.80
CA GLY A 3 -2.22 13.23 16.43
C GLY A 3 -1.92 12.05 15.48
N LEU A 4 -1.93 12.24 14.16
CA LEU A 4 -1.60 11.17 13.21
C LEU A 4 -0.09 10.84 13.25
N THR A 5 0.23 9.59 13.55
CA THR A 5 1.60 9.06 13.48
C THR A 5 1.77 8.24 12.21
N VAL A 6 2.74 8.61 11.36
CA VAL A 6 3.03 7.90 10.11
C VAL A 6 4.44 7.32 10.15
N ARG A 7 4.57 6.03 9.86
CA ARG A 7 5.86 5.35 9.64
C ARG A 7 6.06 5.14 8.15
N MET A 8 7.07 5.79 7.57
CA MET A 8 7.42 5.53 6.16
C MET A 8 8.21 4.22 6.04
N VAL A 9 7.76 3.35 5.15
CA VAL A 9 8.41 2.08 4.84
C VAL A 9 8.80 2.09 3.38
N ALA A 10 10.12 2.14 3.10
CA ALA A 10 10.63 2.04 1.75
C ALA A 10 10.65 0.57 1.32
N LEU A 11 10.05 0.29 0.15
CA LEU A 11 9.97 -1.04 -0.44
C LEU A 11 10.64 -1.04 -1.81
N ASN A 12 11.32 -2.15 -2.12
CA ASN A 12 11.81 -2.42 -3.46
C ASN A 12 10.93 -3.51 -4.09
N SER A 13 10.80 -3.51 -5.41
CA SER A 13 10.11 -4.62 -6.08
C SER A 13 11.08 -5.77 -6.30
N ASP A 14 10.88 -6.87 -5.59
CA ASP A 14 11.60 -8.11 -5.85
C ASP A 14 10.93 -8.90 -6.98
N TYR A 15 9.63 -8.66 -7.21
CA TYR A 15 8.87 -9.26 -8.31
C TYR A 15 9.46 -8.94 -9.70
N TRP A 16 9.78 -7.66 -9.96
CA TRP A 16 10.40 -7.24 -11.23
C TRP A 16 11.94 -7.23 -11.21
N GLY A 17 12.53 -7.54 -10.04
CA GLY A 17 13.96 -7.36 -9.77
C GLY A 17 14.38 -5.89 -9.67
N GLN A 18 15.67 -5.68 -9.37
CA GLN A 18 16.21 -4.34 -9.04
C GLN A 18 16.74 -3.56 -10.26
N SER A 19 16.53 -4.05 -11.48
CA SER A 19 16.99 -3.38 -12.70
C SER A 19 16.13 -2.17 -13.09
N ILE A 20 14.90 -2.08 -12.57
CA ILE A 20 13.98 -0.96 -12.77
C ILE A 20 13.34 -0.62 -11.42
N THR A 21 13.58 0.61 -10.92
CA THR A 21 13.08 1.06 -9.62
C THR A 21 12.12 2.24 -9.77
N VAL A 22 10.83 1.96 -9.92
CA VAL A 22 9.77 2.98 -9.88
C VAL A 22 8.60 2.50 -9.02
N THR A 23 7.97 3.41 -8.27
CA THR A 23 6.89 3.08 -7.32
C THR A 23 5.71 2.36 -7.95
N GLY A 24 5.40 2.66 -9.21
CA GLY A 24 4.31 2.01 -9.95
C GLY A 24 4.54 0.53 -10.27
N LEU A 25 5.70 -0.04 -9.94
CA LEU A 25 5.99 -1.46 -10.14
C LEU A 25 5.81 -2.31 -8.88
N LEU A 26 5.57 -1.71 -7.71
CA LEU A 26 5.34 -2.47 -6.49
C LEU A 26 4.06 -3.31 -6.61
N THR A 27 4.19 -4.59 -6.29
CA THR A 27 3.12 -5.58 -6.39
C THR A 27 2.50 -5.89 -5.03
N GLY A 28 1.34 -6.57 -5.01
CA GLY A 28 0.75 -7.03 -3.75
C GLY A 28 1.69 -7.99 -3.01
N GLN A 29 2.41 -8.84 -3.75
CA GLN A 29 3.42 -9.74 -3.21
C GLN A 29 4.61 -9.01 -2.55
N ASP A 30 5.11 -7.94 -3.17
CA ASP A 30 6.21 -7.13 -2.60
C ASP A 30 5.80 -6.53 -1.25
N ILE A 31 4.58 -5.98 -1.18
CA ILE A 31 4.04 -5.38 0.05
C ILE A 31 3.82 -6.44 1.12
N PHE A 32 3.22 -7.58 0.76
CA PHE A 32 2.99 -8.67 1.70
C PHE A 32 4.29 -9.17 2.31
N ASN A 33 5.30 -9.47 1.49
CA ASN A 33 6.60 -9.96 1.95
C ASN A 33 7.28 -8.97 2.89
N ALA A 34 7.16 -7.67 2.62
CA ALA A 34 7.82 -6.66 3.42
C ALA A 34 7.09 -6.30 4.72
N LEU A 35 5.76 -6.50 4.79
CA LEU A 35 4.93 -6.09 5.92
C LEU A 35 4.47 -7.27 6.79
N GLN A 36 4.49 -8.50 6.28
CA GLN A 36 4.08 -9.68 7.05
C GLN A 36 4.86 -9.78 8.37
N GLY A 37 4.14 -9.94 9.48
CA GLY A 37 4.73 -10.12 10.81
C GLY A 37 5.22 -8.83 11.49
N LYS A 38 5.00 -7.66 10.88
CA LYS A 38 5.29 -6.35 11.50
C LYS A 38 4.05 -5.81 12.22
N ASP A 39 4.29 -4.95 13.22
CA ASP A 39 3.25 -4.09 13.76
C ASP A 39 2.91 -3.00 12.75
N LEU A 40 1.70 -3.02 12.22
CA LEU A 40 1.20 -2.07 11.22
C LEU A 40 0.30 -0.99 11.85
N GLY A 41 0.10 -1.02 13.16
CA GLY A 41 -0.79 -0.09 13.86
C GLY A 41 -2.23 -0.17 13.35
N ASP A 42 -2.86 1.00 13.20
CA ASP A 42 -4.28 1.11 12.81
C ASP A 42 -4.54 0.82 11.33
N GLY A 43 -3.50 0.80 10.49
CA GLY A 43 -3.63 0.49 9.08
C GLY A 43 -2.46 0.94 8.21
N VAL A 44 -2.51 0.52 6.95
CA VAL A 44 -1.49 0.84 5.94
C VAL A 44 -2.06 1.85 4.95
N LEU A 45 -1.36 2.96 4.78
CA LEU A 45 -1.65 3.92 3.70
C LEU A 45 -1.02 3.42 2.40
N LEU A 46 -1.85 3.18 1.38
CA LEU A 46 -1.42 2.66 0.09
C LEU A 46 -1.62 3.71 -1.01
N PRO A 47 -0.56 4.18 -1.69
CA PRO A 47 -0.72 5.04 -2.85
C PRO A 47 -1.49 4.35 -3.98
N SER A 48 -2.50 5.02 -4.53
CA SER A 48 -3.31 4.56 -5.68
C SER A 48 -2.47 4.18 -6.90
N VAL A 49 -1.32 4.84 -7.09
CA VAL A 49 -0.38 4.60 -8.19
C VAL A 49 0.25 3.20 -8.21
N MET A 50 0.12 2.43 -7.13
CA MET A 50 0.56 1.02 -7.07
C MET A 50 -0.48 0.05 -7.68
N LEU A 51 -1.68 0.54 -7.99
CA LEU A 51 -2.80 -0.25 -8.47
C LEU A 51 -3.00 -0.05 -9.98
N LYS A 52 -3.65 -1.03 -10.61
CA LYS A 52 -4.17 -0.91 -11.97
C LYS A 52 -5.16 0.24 -12.04
N GLN A 53 -5.10 0.99 -13.13
CA GLN A 53 -5.86 2.23 -13.27
C GLN A 53 -7.37 1.98 -13.15
N GLY A 54 -7.99 2.56 -12.12
CA GLY A 54 -9.43 2.44 -11.86
C GLY A 54 -9.85 1.15 -11.14
N GLU A 55 -8.90 0.34 -10.68
CA GLU A 55 -9.17 -0.95 -10.03
C GLU A 55 -8.49 -1.04 -8.66
N LEU A 56 -9.05 -1.86 -7.77
CA LEU A 56 -8.43 -2.23 -6.48
C LEU A 56 -7.58 -3.50 -6.62
N VAL A 57 -6.76 -3.53 -7.67
CA VAL A 57 -5.95 -4.69 -8.09
C VAL A 57 -4.53 -4.23 -8.34
N PHE A 58 -3.55 -4.92 -7.78
CA PHE A 58 -2.12 -4.70 -8.02
C PHE A 58 -1.68 -5.21 -9.41
N LEU A 59 -0.46 -4.89 -9.83
CA LEU A 59 0.07 -5.36 -11.11
C LEU A 59 0.26 -6.88 -11.20
N ASP A 60 0.37 -7.58 -10.07
CA ASP A 60 0.46 -9.03 -9.96
C ASP A 60 -0.92 -9.72 -9.81
N ASP A 61 -2.00 -9.02 -10.15
CA ASP A 61 -3.39 -9.51 -10.06
C ASP A 61 -3.92 -9.76 -8.64
N MET A 62 -3.14 -9.45 -7.60
CA MET A 62 -3.62 -9.50 -6.23
C MET A 62 -4.64 -8.37 -5.98
N ARG A 63 -5.76 -8.66 -5.30
CA ARG A 63 -6.70 -7.61 -4.87
C ARG A 63 -6.21 -6.96 -3.58
N VAL A 64 -6.55 -5.69 -3.38
CA VAL A 64 -6.29 -4.99 -2.11
C VAL A 64 -6.94 -5.74 -0.94
N GLU A 65 -8.17 -6.24 -1.12
CA GLU A 65 -8.89 -7.04 -0.12
C GLU A 65 -8.14 -8.32 0.26
N ASP A 66 -7.52 -9.01 -0.70
CA ASP A 66 -6.73 -10.22 -0.41
C ASP A 66 -5.51 -9.86 0.45
N LEU A 67 -4.89 -8.71 0.18
CA LEU A 67 -3.74 -8.23 0.94
C LEU A 67 -4.15 -7.80 2.37
N GLU A 68 -5.29 -7.13 2.53
CA GLU A 68 -5.86 -6.79 3.84
C GLU A 68 -6.10 -8.03 4.69
N GLN A 69 -6.71 -9.06 4.11
CA GLN A 69 -6.94 -10.35 4.78
C GLN A 69 -5.63 -11.04 5.16
N LYS A 70 -4.65 -11.04 4.25
CA LYS A 70 -3.33 -11.65 4.49
C LYS A 70 -2.53 -10.94 5.59
N LEU A 71 -2.60 -9.61 5.66
CA LEU A 71 -1.91 -8.81 6.68
C LEU A 71 -2.73 -8.65 7.97
N ASN A 72 -4.01 -9.07 7.97
CA ASN A 72 -4.96 -8.85 9.05
C ASN A 72 -4.96 -7.38 9.51
N THR A 73 -4.93 -6.46 8.55
CA THR A 73 -4.78 -5.02 8.78
C THR A 73 -5.49 -4.25 7.66
N SER A 74 -6.19 -3.18 8.02
CA SER A 74 -6.89 -2.31 7.07
C SER A 74 -5.92 -1.59 6.13
N ILE A 75 -6.25 -1.52 4.84
CA ILE A 75 -5.49 -0.81 3.82
C ILE A 75 -6.31 0.38 3.31
N PHE A 76 -5.76 1.56 3.49
CA PHE A 76 -6.36 2.80 3.05
C PHE A 76 -5.69 3.26 1.77
N VAL A 77 -6.35 3.00 0.64
CA VAL A 77 -5.92 3.56 -0.65
C VAL A 77 -6.09 5.08 -0.62
N VAL A 78 -5.03 5.81 -0.99
CA VAL A 78 -4.97 7.27 -1.03
C VAL A 78 -4.44 7.77 -2.38
N ASP A 79 -5.11 8.78 -2.93
CA ASP A 79 -4.74 9.41 -4.20
C ASP A 79 -4.07 10.78 -3.95
N GLY A 80 -2.94 10.74 -3.24
CA GLY A 80 -2.20 11.93 -2.82
C GLY A 80 -2.68 12.57 -1.51
N VAL A 81 -2.18 13.78 -1.24
CA VAL A 81 -2.40 14.50 0.03
C VAL A 81 -3.87 14.82 0.26
N ASP A 82 -4.58 15.27 -0.78
CA ASP A 82 -6.01 15.61 -0.68
C ASP A 82 -6.86 14.38 -0.33
N GLY A 83 -6.56 13.23 -0.94
CA GLY A 83 -7.22 11.96 -0.65
C GLY A 83 -7.02 11.52 0.81
N LEU A 84 -5.81 11.73 1.35
CA LEU A 84 -5.50 11.45 2.75
C LEU A 84 -6.27 12.38 3.69
N ILE A 85 -6.29 13.69 3.44
CA ILE A 85 -6.99 14.66 4.29
C ILE A 85 -8.49 14.34 4.35
N ARG A 86 -9.11 14.04 3.20
CA ARG A 86 -10.54 13.70 3.15
C ARG A 86 -10.86 12.47 4.00
N LYS A 87 -10.02 11.44 3.91
CA LYS A 87 -10.29 10.14 4.55
C LYS A 87 -10.17 10.13 6.07
N PHE A 88 -9.45 11.09 6.66
CA PHE A 88 -9.22 11.19 8.10
C PHE A 88 -9.88 12.43 8.76
N ASN A 89 -10.60 13.23 7.98
CA ASN A 89 -11.42 14.34 8.47
C ASN A 89 -12.93 14.05 8.40
N GLU A 90 -13.33 12.88 7.88
CA GLU A 90 -14.69 12.32 7.99
C GLU A 90 -14.83 11.53 9.30
#